data_AF-A0A358NK22-F1
#
_entry.id   AF-A0A358NK22-F1
#
_cell.length_a   1.000
_cell.length_b   1.000
_cell.length_c   1.000
_cell.angle_alpha   90.00
_cell.angle_beta   90.00
_cell.angle_gamma   90.00
#
_symmetry.space_group_name_H-M   'P 1'
#
loop_
_entity.id
_entity.type
_entity.pdbx_description
1 polymer ?
#
loop_
_entity_poly.entity_id
_entity_poly.type
_entity_poly.pdbx_seq_one_letter_code
_entity_poly.pdbx_strand_id
1 'polypeptide(L)'
;MIEIGKFSIPHNLFYSMVEMFQEILILSLKLAMPVIAVEIILESGIGILMKAIPQIQVFSVNVQLKILAGLMLIIVLIPVFATFIDKTITLMFDTMRNSLSMLIT
;
A
#
# COMPACT_ATOMS: atom_id res chain seq x y z
N MET A 1 -34.97 -2.02 -7.84
CA MET A 1 -35.23 -0.58 -7.61
C MET A 1 -35.22 -0.39 -6.11
N ILE A 2 -34.46 0.58 -5.59
CA ILE A 2 -34.51 0.90 -4.16
C ILE A 2 -35.82 1.64 -3.92
N GLU A 3 -36.75 1.02 -3.18
CA GLU A 3 -38.01 1.68 -2.80
C GLU A 3 -37.72 2.80 -1.81
N ILE A 4 -38.06 4.04 -2.20
CA ILE A 4 -37.87 5.22 -1.36
C ILE A 4 -38.84 5.13 -0.17
N GLY A 5 -38.34 4.93 1.05
CA GLY A 5 -39.14 4.97 2.28
C GLY A 5 -39.04 3.75 3.21
N LYS A 6 -38.39 2.66 2.79
CA LYS A 6 -38.07 1.49 3.65
C LYS A 6 -36.56 1.23 3.72
N PHE A 7 -35.80 2.26 4.09
CA PHE A 7 -34.36 2.12 4.30
C PHE A 7 -34.09 1.45 5.65
N SER A 8 -33.83 0.14 5.64
CA SER A 8 -33.28 -0.57 6.78
C SER A 8 -31.84 -0.91 6.45
N ILE A 9 -30.87 -0.42 7.24
CA ILE A 9 -29.47 -0.80 7.07
C ILE A 9 -29.33 -2.25 7.54
N PRO A 10 -29.05 -3.20 6.64
CA PRO A 10 -29.00 -4.60 7.02
C PRO A 10 -27.68 -4.87 7.76
N HIS A 11 -27.72 -5.76 8.75
CA HIS A 11 -26.58 -6.00 9.66
C HIS A 11 -25.33 -6.54 8.93
N ASN A 12 -25.52 -7.25 7.83
CA ASN A 12 -24.49 -7.72 6.90
C ASN A 12 -23.66 -6.59 6.26
N LEU A 13 -24.23 -5.40 6.05
CA LEU A 13 -23.52 -4.26 5.50
C LEU A 13 -22.41 -3.80 6.44
N PHE A 14 -22.66 -3.79 7.75
CA PHE A 14 -21.65 -3.43 8.75
C PHE A 14 -20.46 -4.40 8.72
N TYR A 15 -20.71 -5.71 8.56
CA TYR A 15 -19.64 -6.70 8.41
C TYR A 15 -18.81 -6.45 7.15
N SER A 16 -19.47 -6.17 6.02
CA SER A 16 -18.78 -5.85 4.76
C SER A 16 -17.91 -4.61 4.86
N MET A 17 -18.32 -3.58 5.62
CA MET A 17 -17.52 -2.38 5.85
C MET A 17 -16.25 -2.66 6.67
N VAL A 18 -16.34 -3.54 7.67
CA VAL A 18 -15.17 -3.96 8.46
C VAL A 18 -14.21 -4.79 7.61
N GLU A 19 -14.73 -5.67 6.76
CA GLU A 19 -13.92 -6.44 5.82
C GLU A 19 -13.19 -5.54 4.81
N MET A 20 -13.88 -4.54 4.24
CA MET A 20 -13.25 -3.52 3.41
C MET A 20 -12.11 -2.80 4.12
N PHE A 21 -12.31 -2.43 5.39
CA PHE A 21 -11.26 -1.76 6.17
C PHE A 21 -10.02 -2.65 6.33
N GLN A 22 -10.23 -3.94 6.63
CA GLN A 22 -9.14 -4.91 6.69
C GLN A 22 -8.41 -5.04 5.35
N GLU A 23 -9.14 -5.13 4.23
CA GLU A 23 -8.55 -5.23 2.89
C GLU A 23 -7.70 -4.02 2.54
N ILE A 24 -8.17 -2.80 2.87
CA ILE A 24 -7.41 -1.56 2.63
C ILE A 24 -6.07 -1.59 3.37
N LEU A 25 -6.06 -2.03 4.64
CA LEU A 25 -4.81 -2.14 5.42
C LEU A 25 -3.84 -3.16 4.80
N ILE A 26 -4.35 -4.31 4.39
CA ILE A 26 -3.55 -5.37 3.76
C ILE A 26 -2.97 -4.89 2.42
N LEU A 27 -3.80 -4.27 1.56
CA LEU A 27 -3.37 -3.78 0.25
C LEU A 27 -2.35 -2.65 0.38
N SER A 28 -2.56 -1.71 1.30
CA SER A 28 -1.61 -0.63 1.58
C SER A 28 -0.25 -1.17 2.02
N LEU A 29 -0.24 -2.17 2.91
CA LEU A 29 1.00 -2.81 3.36
C LEU A 29 1.70 -3.58 2.22
N LYS A 30 0.94 -4.32 1.40
CA LYS A 30 1.47 -5.03 0.23
C LYS A 30 2.12 -4.08 -0.77
N LEU A 31 1.52 -2.91 -1.01
CA LEU A 31 2.07 -1.88 -1.89
C LEU A 31 3.39 -1.30 -1.34
N ALA A 32 3.47 -1.08 -0.03
CA ALA A 32 4.67 -0.54 0.62
C ALA A 32 5.81 -1.57 0.81
N MET A 33 5.49 -2.86 0.87
CA MET A 33 6.42 -3.96 1.15
C MET A 33 7.73 -3.94 0.32
N PRO A 34 7.72 -3.79 -1.02
CA PRO A 34 8.96 -3.79 -1.79
C PRO A 34 9.87 -2.61 -1.47
N VAL A 35 9.30 -1.43 -1.21
CA VAL A 35 10.07 -0.23 -0.84
C VAL A 35 10.68 -0.40 0.55
N ILE A 36 9.88 -0.88 1.52
CA ILE A 36 10.33 -1.15 2.88
C ILE A 36 11.49 -2.17 2.89
N ALA A 37 11.37 -3.25 2.11
CA ALA A 37 12.40 -4.28 2.04
C ALA A 37 13.76 -3.73 1.58
N VAL A 38 13.76 -2.87 0.55
CA VAL A 38 14.99 -2.27 0.04
C VAL A 38 15.56 -1.25 1.02
N GLU A 39 14.72 -0.40 1.64
CA GLU A 39 15.16 0.57 2.65
C GLU A 39 15.80 -0.11 3.87
N ILE A 40 15.26 -1.25 4.32
CA ILE A 40 15.85 -2.02 5.43
C ILE A 40 17.26 -2.50 5.09
N ILE A 41 17.47 -3.00 3.87
CA ILE A 41 18.79 -3.44 3.40
C ILE A 41 19.73 -2.24 3.29
N LEU A 42 19.25 -1.11 2.75
CA LEU A 42 20.03 0.10 2.58
C LEU A 42 20.50 0.66 3.91
N GLU A 43 19.62 0.78 4.91
CA GLU A 43 19.97 1.25 6.25
C GLU A 43 20.93 0.31 6.96
N SER A 44 20.76 -1.00 6.78
CA SER A 44 21.71 -1.99 7.30
C SER A 44 23.10 -1.81 6.69
N GLY A 45 23.18 -1.55 5.37
CA GLY A 45 24.42 -1.26 4.67
C GLY A 45 25.09 0.04 5.16
N ILE A 46 24.30 1.10 5.36
CA ILE A 46 24.79 2.36 5.90
C ILE A 46 25.34 2.16 7.33
N GLY A 47 24.65 1.41 8.18
CA GLY A 47 25.12 1.07 9.52
C GLY A 47 26.49 0.37 9.52
N ILE A 48 26.75 -0.50 8.54
CA ILE A 48 28.07 -1.14 8.36
C ILE A 48 29.11 -0.10 7.93
N LEU A 49 28.77 0.78 6.98
CA LEU A 49 29.67 1.84 6.50
C LEU A 49 30.08 2.80 7.62
N MET A 50 29.16 3.15 8.53
CA MET A 50 29.45 3.96 9.71
C MET A 50 30.52 3.33 10.61
N LYS A 51 30.51 2.00 10.73
CA LYS A 51 31.52 1.27 11.53
C LYS A 51 32.85 1.16 10.79
N ALA A 52 32.83 0.99 9.47
CA ALA A 52 34.03 0.79 8.66
C ALA A 52 34.83 2.09 8.44
N ILE A 53 34.14 3.22 8.19
CA ILE A 53 34.78 4.51 7.92
C ILE A 53 34.15 5.57 8.84
N PRO A 54 34.58 5.66 10.11
CA PRO A 54 33.94 6.53 11.11
C PRO A 54 34.11 8.03 10.84
N GLN A 55 34.97 8.41 9.89
CA GLN A 55 35.26 9.81 9.55
C GLN A 55 34.38 10.38 8.43
N ILE A 56 33.56 9.57 7.75
CA ILE A 56 32.67 10.10 6.70
C ILE A 56 31.55 10.94 7.33
N GLN A 57 31.10 11.96 6.59
CA GLN A 57 29.87 12.68 6.95
C GLN A 57 28.65 11.79 6.66
N VAL A 58 28.38 10.85 7.56
CA VAL A 58 27.36 9.81 7.42
C VAL A 58 25.99 10.41 7.07
N PHE A 59 25.65 11.57 7.65
CA PHE A 59 24.39 12.25 7.36
C PHE A 59 24.25 12.61 5.87
N SER A 60 25.30 13.14 5.26
CA SER A 60 25.31 13.51 3.84
C SER A 60 25.24 12.27 2.95
N VAL A 61 26.01 11.24 3.30
CA VAL A 61 26.10 9.98 2.53
C VAL A 61 24.78 9.20 2.59
N ASN A 62 24.12 9.13 3.74
CA ASN A 62 22.82 8.44 3.90
C ASN A 62 21.77 9.05 2.96
N VAL A 63 21.63 10.38 2.99
CA VAL A 63 20.66 11.10 2.13
C VAL A 63 20.97 10.90 0.64
N GLN A 64 22.24 11.01 0.24
CA GLN A 64 22.66 10.81 -1.16
C GLN A 64 22.34 9.39 -1.66
N LEU A 65 22.65 8.37 -0.85
CA LEU A 65 22.35 6.97 -1.17
C LEU A 65 20.84 6.71 -1.26
N LYS A 66 20.05 7.25 -0.32
CA LYS A 66 18.59 7.11 -0.35
C LYS A 66 17.96 7.73 -1.57
N ILE A 67 18.42 8.92 -1.96
CA ILE A 67 17.90 9.59 -3.17
C ILE A 67 18.21 8.75 -4.41
N LEU A 68 19.45 8.27 -4.56
CA LEU A 68 19.84 7.47 -5.73
C LEU A 68 19.10 6.13 -5.77
N ALA A 69 19.06 5.42 -4.64
CA ALA A 69 18.38 4.14 -4.51
C ALA A 69 16.88 4.29 -4.75
N GLY A 70 16.24 5.30 -4.16
CA GLY A 70 14.82 5.61 -4.33
C GLY A 70 14.45 5.91 -5.78
N LEU A 71 15.28 6.69 -6.50
CA LEU A 71 15.06 6.97 -7.91
C LEU A 71 15.15 5.69 -8.77
N MET A 72 16.15 4.84 -8.54
CA MET A 72 16.24 3.56 -9.24
C MET A 72 15.04 2.65 -8.91
N LEU A 73 14.65 2.60 -7.64
CA LEU A 73 13.51 1.83 -7.14
C LEU A 73 12.22 2.20 -7.85
N ILE A 74 11.95 3.50 -8.01
CA ILE A 74 10.74 3.98 -8.68
C ILE A 74 10.70 3.45 -10.11
N ILE A 75 11.80 3.58 -10.87
CA ILE A 75 11.85 3.12 -12.27
C ILE A 75 11.55 1.62 -12.37
N VAL A 76 12.12 0.83 -11.46
CA VAL A 76 11.93 -0.63 -11.44
C VAL A 76 10.52 -1.02 -11.00
N LEU A 77 9.92 -0.30 -10.05
CA LEU A 77 8.62 -0.64 -9.48
C LEU A 77 7.42 -0.10 -10.26
N ILE A 78 7.58 0.85 -11.18
CA ILE A 78 6.48 1.38 -12.03
C ILE A 78 5.58 0.27 -12.60
N PRO A 79 6.06 -0.78 -13.29
CA PRO A 79 5.19 -1.81 -13.85
C PRO A 79 4.47 -2.63 -12.78
N VAL A 80 5.13 -2.87 -11.64
CA VAL A 80 4.54 -3.58 -10.50
C VAL A 80 3.42 -2.77 -9.89
N PHE A 81 3.63 -1.47 -9.68
CA PHE A 81 2.60 -0.57 -9.17
C PHE A 81 1.44 -0.41 -10.15
N ALA A 82 1.70 -0.28 -11.45
CA ALA A 82 0.64 -0.19 -12.45
C ALA A 82 -0.29 -1.42 -12.41
N THR A 83 0.27 -2.63 -12.41
CA THR A 83 -0.53 -3.86 -12.33
C THR A 83 -1.23 -4.03 -10.98
N PHE A 84 -0.64 -3.57 -9.89
CA PHE A 84 -1.25 -3.60 -8.56
C PHE A 84 -2.46 -2.66 -8.47
N ILE A 85 -2.33 -1.44 -8.99
CA ILE A 85 -3.41 -0.45 -8.99
C ILE A 85 -4.58 -0.92 -9.86
N ASP A 86 -4.31 -1.50 -11.04
CA ASP A 86 -5.36 -2.03 -11.92
C ASP A 86 -6.21 -3.12 -11.24
N LYS A 87 -5.54 -4.07 -10.56
CA LYS A 87 -6.21 -5.10 -9.75
C LYS A 87 -7.00 -4.50 -8.58
N THR A 88 -6.45 -3.49 -7.92
CA THR A 88 -7.11 -2.82 -6.79
C THR A 88 -8.36 -2.07 -7.23
N ILE A 89 -8.32 -1.41 -8.39
CA ILE A 89 -9.49 -0.73 -8.97
C ILE A 89 -10.58 -1.75 -9.29
N THR A 90 -10.22 -2.88 -9.92
CA THR A 90 -11.18 -3.95 -10.22
C THR A 90 -11.86 -4.47 -8.95
N LEU A 91 -11.06 -4.77 -7.92
CA LEU A 91 -11.56 -5.21 -6.62
C LEU A 91 -12.47 -4.16 -5.97
N MET A 92 -12.13 -2.88 -6.05
CA MET A 92 -12.98 -1.79 -5.54
C MET A 92 -14.36 -1.76 -6.21
N PHE A 93 -14.42 -1.91 -7.53
CA PHE A 93 -15.69 -1.97 -8.26
C PHE A 93 -16.53 -3.19 -7.91
N ASP A 94 -15.89 -4.35 -7.75
CA ASP A 94 -16.58 -5.58 -7.35
C ASP A 94 -17.15 -5.45 -5.92
N THR A 95 -16.36 -4.94 -4.98
CA THR A 95 -16.82 -4.73 -3.60
C THR A 95 -17.91 -3.67 -3.51
N MET A 96 -17.85 -2.61 -4.32
CA MET A 96 -18.92 -1.62 -4.41
C MET A 96 -20.22 -2.23 -4.96
N ARG A 97 -20.13 -3.06 -6.00
CA ARG A 97 -21.28 -3.77 -6.57
C ARG A 97 -21.92 -4.70 -5.55
N ASN A 98 -21.11 -5.44 -4.80
CA ASN A 98 -21.58 -6.36 -3.75
C ASN A 98 -22.23 -5.60 -2.59
N SER A 99 -21.66 -4.47 -2.18
CA SER A 99 -22.25 -3.61 -1.15
C SER A 99 -23.61 -3.05 -1.57
N LEU A 100 -23.75 -2.66 -2.85
CA LEU A 100 -25.01 -2.15 -3.38
C LEU A 100 -26.08 -3.25 -3.51
N SER A 101 -25.71 -4.48 -3.90
CA SER A 101 -26.67 -5.58 -3.99
C SER A 101 -27.20 -6.00 -2.62
N MET A 102 -26.36 -5.94 -1.58
CA MET A 102 -26.75 -6.18 -0.18
C MET A 102 -27.75 -5.14 0.36
N LEU A 103 -27.78 -3.93 -0.20
CA LEU A 103 -28.75 -2.88 0.17
C LEU A 103 -30.12 -3.05 -0.51
N ILE A 104 -30.19 -3.82 -1.59
CA ILE A 104 -31.42 -4.02 -2.39
C ILE A 104 -32.20 -5.26 -1.93
N THR A 105 -31.57 -6.14 -1.15
CA THR A 105 -32.17 -7.39 -0.63
C THR A 105 -32.49 -7.25 0.85
#